data_AF-A0A6I1ZNJ8-F1
#
_entry.id   AF-A0A6I1ZNJ8-F1
#
_cell.length_a   1.000
_cell.length_b   1.000
_cell.length_c   1.000
_cell.angle_alpha   90.00
_cell.angle_beta   90.00
_cell.angle_gamma   90.00
#
_symmetry.space_group_name_H-M   'P 1'
#
loop_
_entity.id
_entity.type
_entity.pdbx_description
1 polymer ?
#
loop_
_entity_poly.entity_id
_entity_poly.type
_entity_poly.pdbx_seq_one_letter_code
_entity_poly.pdbx_strand_id
1 'polypeptide(L)' 'MKWLHMAWIYLHVAAATTIFGTLTMLTAPFDRSKRFIGWHPRLWARWILWSTGLPITIRGKELLQKGQQYIYMSNHASAL' A
#
# COMPACT_ATOMS: atom_id res chain seq x y z
N MET A 1 -8.61 -14.59 -20.71
CA MET A 1 -7.73 -14.63 -19.52
C MET A 1 -7.64 -13.30 -18.75
N LYS A 2 -7.95 -12.13 -19.34
CA LYS A 2 -7.91 -10.82 -18.63
C LYS A 2 -8.88 -10.73 -17.43
N TRP A 3 -10.10 -11.24 -17.57
CA TRP A 3 -11.11 -11.20 -16.50
C TRP A 3 -10.73 -11.95 -15.23
N LEU A 4 -10.09 -13.12 -15.36
CA LEU A 4 -9.62 -13.91 -14.22
C LEU A 4 -8.51 -13.16 -13.46
N HIS A 5 -7.59 -12.53 -14.18
CA HIS A 5 -6.55 -11.70 -13.58
C HIS A 5 -7.12 -10.47 -12.86
N MET A 6 -8.14 -9.82 -13.42
CA MET A 6 -8.82 -8.72 -12.75
C MET A 6 -9.55 -9.18 -11.48
N ALA A 7 -10.30 -10.29 -11.55
CA ALA A 7 -10.96 -10.87 -10.39
C ALA A 7 -9.95 -11.23 -9.28
N TRP A 8 -8.80 -11.79 -9.66
CA TRP A 8 -7.69 -12.06 -8.75
C TRP A 8 -7.19 -10.80 -8.05
N ILE A 9 -6.92 -9.72 -8.80
CA ILE A 9 -6.47 -8.44 -8.24
C ILE A 9 -7.52 -7.88 -7.28
N TYR A 10 -8.78 -7.79 -7.69
CA TYR A 10 -9.84 -7.25 -6.83
C TYR A 10 -10.03 -8.06 -5.55
N LEU A 11 -9.95 -9.39 -5.63
CA LEU A 11 -9.99 -10.26 -4.45
C LEU A 11 -8.84 -9.94 -3.48
N HIS A 12 -7.62 -9.79 -3.99
CA HIS A 12 -6.45 -9.51 -3.15
C HIS A 12 -6.48 -8.09 -2.57
N VAL A 13 -6.96 -7.11 -3.33
CA VAL A 13 -7.12 -5.73 -2.86
C VAL A 13 -8.19 -5.65 -1.76
N ALA A 14 -9.33 -6.32 -1.94
CA ALA A 14 -10.38 -6.40 -0.92
C ALA A 14 -9.87 -7.11 0.34
N ALA A 15 -9.18 -8.24 0.19
CA ALA A 15 -8.62 -8.98 1.32
C ALA A 15 -7.55 -8.16 2.06
N ALA A 16 -6.58 -7.59 1.35
CA ALA A 16 -5.52 -6.79 1.93
C ALA A 16 -6.09 -5.55 2.66
N THR A 17 -7.01 -4.83 2.02
CA THR A 17 -7.63 -3.65 2.63
C THR A 17 -8.43 -4.01 3.88
N THR A 18 -9.18 -5.12 3.86
CA THR A 18 -9.95 -5.58 5.02
C THR A 18 -9.02 -6.00 6.17
N ILE A 19 -8.01 -6.83 5.89
CA ILE A 19 -7.08 -7.35 6.91
C ILE A 19 -6.25 -6.21 7.51
N PHE A 20 -5.52 -5.47 6.68
CA PHE A 20 -4.63 -4.41 7.16
C PHE A 20 -5.40 -3.19 7.68
N GLY A 21 -6.56 -2.87 7.09
CA GLY A 21 -7.44 -1.82 7.58
C GLY A 21 -7.97 -2.15 8.98
N THR A 22 -8.47 -3.37 9.20
CA THR A 22 -8.93 -3.81 10.53
C THR A 22 -7.80 -3.79 11.54
N LEU A 23 -6.63 -4.35 11.18
CA LEU A 23 -5.46 -4.35 12.07
C LEU A 23 -5.01 -2.92 12.41
N THR A 24 -5.05 -2.00 11.43
CA THR A 24 -4.75 -0.59 11.64
C THR A 24 -5.77 0.05 12.58
N MET A 25 -7.08 -0.16 12.40
CA MET A 25 -8.11 0.39 13.28
C MET A 25 -7.99 -0.13 14.72
N LEU A 26 -7.65 -1.41 14.90
CA LEU A 26 -7.46 -2.01 16.22
C LEU A 26 -6.19 -1.53 16.91
N THR A 27 -5.10 -1.30 16.17
CA THR A 27 -3.79 -0.96 16.75
C THR A 27 -3.51 0.53 16.82
N ALA A 28 -4.15 1.36 15.97
CA ALA A 28 -3.94 2.80 15.92
C ALA A 28 -4.13 3.53 17.26
N PRO A 29 -5.17 3.24 18.06
CA PRO A 29 -5.36 3.92 19.34
C PRO A 29 -4.22 3.66 20.34
N PHE A 30 -3.54 2.52 20.20
CA PHE A 30 -2.49 2.06 21.12
C PHE A 30 -1.08 2.48 20.68
N ASP A 31 -0.88 2.84 19.40
CA ASP A 31 0.42 3.31 18.88
C ASP A 31 0.46 4.83 18.66
N ARG A 32 0.48 5.59 19.76
CA ARG A 32 0.63 7.05 19.72
C ARG A 32 1.94 7.52 19.07
N SER A 33 2.98 6.66 19.06
CA SER A 33 4.31 6.96 18.52
C SER A 33 4.42 6.73 17.00
N LYS A 34 3.39 6.11 16.40
CA LYS A 34 3.35 5.66 15.00
C LYS A 34 4.48 4.69 14.59
N ARG A 35 5.20 4.09 15.54
CA ARG A 35 6.35 3.23 15.27
C ARG A 35 5.93 1.91 14.62
N PHE A 36 4.81 1.33 15.04
CA PHE A 36 4.27 0.06 14.54
C PHE A 36 3.28 0.26 13.41
N ILE A 37 2.42 1.28 13.51
CA ILE A 37 1.44 1.58 12.47
C ILE A 37 2.10 2.01 11.17
N GLY A 38 3.28 2.62 11.23
CA GLY A 38 4.07 2.99 10.05
C GLY A 38 4.52 1.79 9.20
N TRP A 39 4.44 0.55 9.68
CA TRP A 39 4.74 -0.66 8.91
C TRP A 39 3.54 -1.22 8.16
N HIS A 40 2.32 -1.03 8.68
CA HIS A 40 1.09 -1.55 8.10
C HIS A 40 0.88 -1.14 6.63
N PRO A 41 0.96 0.15 6.25
CA PRO A 41 0.77 0.56 4.87
C PRO A 41 1.88 0.04 3.95
N ARG A 42 3.10 -0.21 4.47
CA ARG A 42 4.19 -0.81 3.69
C ARG A 42 3.91 -2.29 3.37
N LEU A 43 3.36 -3.03 4.32
CA LEU A 43 2.96 -4.43 4.12
C LEU A 43 1.77 -4.54 3.17
N TRP A 44 0.76 -3.69 3.36
CA TRP A 44 -0.40 -3.59 2.46
C TRP A 44 0.04 -3.28 1.02
N ALA A 45 0.89 -2.25 0.82
CA ALA A 45 1.35 -1.86 -0.50
C ALA A 45 2.17 -2.99 -1.16
N ARG A 46 3.05 -3.65 -0.41
CA ARG A 46 3.82 -4.80 -0.91
C ARG A 46 2.92 -5.95 -1.35
N TRP A 47 1.87 -6.27 -0.59
CA TRP A 47 0.90 -7.29 -0.96
C TRP A 47 0.21 -6.93 -2.28
N ILE A 48 -0.31 -5.71 -2.40
CA ILE A 48 -1.02 -5.28 -3.61
C ILE A 48 -0.10 -5.35 -4.83
N LEU A 49 1.10 -4.76 -4.74
CA LEU A 49 2.07 -4.78 -5.84
C LEU A 49 2.49 -6.21 -6.23
N TRP A 50 2.63 -7.11 -5.26
CA TRP A 50 2.88 -8.52 -5.53
C TRP A 50 1.70 -9.18 -6.25
N SER A 51 0.47 -8.94 -5.78
CA SER A 51 -0.74 -9.57 -6.33
C SER A 51 -1.09 -9.13 -7.74
N THR A 52 -0.69 -7.92 -8.15
CA THR A 52 -0.91 -7.42 -9.53
C THR A 52 0.09 -8.01 -10.52
N GLY A 53 1.27 -8.44 -10.06
CA GLY A 53 2.30 -9.02 -10.94
C GLY A 53 2.80 -8.07 -12.04
N LEU A 54 2.55 -6.77 -11.89
CA LEU A 54 2.92 -5.77 -12.89
C LEU A 54 4.40 -5.39 -12.76
N PRO A 55 5.11 -5.18 -13.88
CA PRO A 55 6.47 -4.64 -13.84
C PRO A 55 6.42 -3.18 -13.35
N ILE A 56 7.14 -2.90 -12.26
CA ILE A 56 7.16 -1.57 -11.63
C ILE A 56 8.54 -0.96 -11.85
N THR A 57 8.57 0.27 -12.35
CA THR A 57 9.78 1.08 -12.43
C THR A 57 9.66 2.27 -11.49
N ILE A 58 10.65 2.46 -10.62
CA ILE A 58 10.72 3.59 -9.69
C ILE A 58 11.80 4.54 -10.19
N ARG A 59 11.49 5.83 -10.32
CA ARG A 59 12.43 6.89 -10.70
C ARG A 59 12.39 8.01 -9.65
N GLY A 60 13.49 8.74 -9.45
CA GLY A 60 13.54 9.86 -8.51
C GLY A 60 13.66 9.44 -7.04
N LYS A 61 14.01 8.18 -6.74
CA LYS A 61 14.18 7.70 -5.37
C LYS A 61 15.34 8.42 -4.66
N GLU A 62 16.35 8.79 -5.43
CA GLU A 62 17.53 9.57 -5.03
C GLU A 62 17.20 10.97 -4.52
N LEU A 63 16.03 11.52 -4.87
CA LEU A 63 15.57 12.82 -4.38
C LEU A 63 15.03 12.74 -2.94
N LEU A 64 14.80 11.53 -2.41
CA LEU A 64 14.28 11.31 -1.06
C LEU A 64 15.40 11.07 -0.06
N GLN A 65 15.43 11.89 0.99
CA GLN A 65 16.37 11.78 2.10
C GLN A 65 15.69 11.16 3.32
N LYS A 66 16.39 10.25 4.01
CA LYS A 66 15.91 9.65 5.25
C LYS A 66 15.78 10.71 6.34
N GLY A 67 14.73 10.60 7.16
CA GLY A 67 14.48 11.52 8.29
C GLY A 67 13.78 12.82 7.92
N GLN A 68 13.53 13.06 6.63
CA GLN A 68 12.81 14.23 6.15
C GLN A 68 11.31 13.94 5.96
N GLN A 69 10.49 14.99 6.14
CA GLN A 69 9.06 14.94 5.88
C GLN A 69 8.77 15.42 4.45
N TYR A 70 7.89 14.71 3.76
CA TYR A 70 7.51 14.99 2.38
C TYR A 70 5.99 14.97 2.23
N ILE A 71 5.48 15.83 1.35
CA ILE A 71 4.12 15.73 0.83
C ILE A 71 4.19 15.00 -0.51
N TYR A 72 3.60 13.82 -0.58
CA TYR A 72 3.49 13.07 -1.83
C TYR A 72 2.25 13.54 -2.60
N MET A 73 2.43 13.93 -3.87
CA MET A 73 1.34 14.31 -4.76
C MET A 73 1.32 13.34 -5.94
N SER A 74 0.29 12.50 -5.99
CA SER A 74 0.11 11.49 -7.04
C SER A 74 -1.11 11.85 -7.90
N ASN A 75 -1.07 11.52 -9.18
CA ASN A 75 -2.24 11.57 -10.04
C ASN A 75 -3.21 10.41 -9.71
N HIS A 76 -4.52 10.67 -9.70
CA HIS A 76 -5.54 9.63 -9.51
C HIS A 76 -6.04 9.11 -10.87
N ALA A 77 -5.16 8.48 -11.64
CA ALA A 77 -5.45 8.06 -13.02
C ALA A 77 -6.11 6.68 -13.14
N SER A 78 -6.22 5.94 -12.05
CA SER A 78 -6.73 4.56 -12.04
C SER A 78 -7.86 4.41 -11.02
N ALA A 79 -8.69 3.37 -11.20
CA ALA A 79 -9.73 3.01 -10.26
C ALA A 79 -9.19 2.28 -9.01
N LEU A 80 -7.92 1.84 -9.07
CA LEU A 80 -7.11 1.43 -7.92
C LEU A 80 -6.36 2.61 -7.33
#